data_AF-A0A7W0VQX3-F1
#
_entry.id   AF-A0A7W0VQX3-F1
#
_cell.length_a   1.000
_cell.length_b   1.000
_cell.length_c   1.000
_cell.angle_alpha   90.00
_cell.angle_beta   90.00
_cell.angle_gamma   90.00
#
_symmetry.space_group_name_H-M   'P 1'
#
loop_
_entity.id
_entity.type
_entity.pdbx_description
1 polymer ?
#
loop_
_entity_poly.entity_id
_entity_poly.type
_entity_poly.pdbx_seq_one_letter_code
_entity_poly.pdbx_strand_id
1 'polypeptide(L)'
;MPSRPRLRALGVAAGIALIFLLATRQLGSDMYSTQPAYRNQVSAFLEGRLAMHPSPGALAHDLAWSPSGAGVQQVWGLGVPMWLTPFDLVARLVGQGPFPERVALWFWMTLTLFVLIRAFRREGEPWWIGGGGVLIVGLLPALVTMFRGRVGVYEEAAAYAYTAAAILLGGVVAFARNPTRNRYLILLLAAGLTGLIRPTVWFYGFATAAIATVIYLQHAGKKALPILALGAVLFVAGGATLYATNVARFGGGSEFGHSLNIEALHGNVYATRFSYPFQRVGLVEAGVELVGGLFGRPTGQHHVYYSSDLHVGQSATPRWREYYFTAYSWPYLPLLIAGLSLGVHAWRKRRDERWIAVWAVIGAAPLLWFYLRSPSLSSRYQLDLGPAFAALLVVVWRYGAQWMLERKHRIVAPLLLVALWSTAVLTGESRGKGALGRTDREGARRTAYRPGLMTAATPEPPAIYDIADPKLETYLDHDGRPPELYLNGTGWWRPSGSVAPTVTLYISDPKVLEVEVEPADAQVQAKIDLVHLTLVETMPNEKGAKLRFAVPDGMTGLHVLFLAFGPDTWIARPKTEIVLRRVRTR
;
A
#
# COMPACT_ATOMS: atom_id res chain seq x y z
N MET A 1 31.37 19.37 -14.29
CA MET A 1 31.41 19.24 -12.81
C MET A 1 30.19 19.91 -12.19
N PRO A 2 29.51 19.30 -11.21
CA PRO A 2 28.39 19.94 -10.52
C PRO A 2 28.85 21.21 -9.79
N SER A 3 28.05 22.28 -9.84
CA SER A 3 28.38 23.52 -9.12
C SER A 3 28.45 23.26 -7.61
N ARG A 4 29.40 23.91 -6.90
CA ARG A 4 29.59 23.78 -5.43
C ARG A 4 28.27 23.79 -4.62
N PRO A 5 27.24 24.61 -4.94
CA PRO A 5 25.96 24.57 -4.25
C PRO A 5 25.17 23.26 -4.38
N ARG A 6 25.28 22.55 -5.52
CA ARG A 6 24.60 21.27 -5.74
C ARG A 6 25.18 20.18 -4.84
N LEU A 7 26.52 20.10 -4.76
CA LEU A 7 27.21 19.15 -3.90
C LEU A 7 26.90 19.40 -2.42
N ARG A 8 26.86 20.67 -1.99
CA ARG A 8 26.46 21.04 -0.63
C ARG A 8 25.03 20.59 -0.31
N ALA A 9 24.08 20.84 -1.20
CA ALA A 9 22.69 20.42 -1.01
C ALA A 9 22.56 18.89 -0.92
N LEU A 10 23.31 18.16 -1.74
CA LEU A 10 23.34 16.70 -1.71
C LEU A 10 23.93 16.18 -0.38
N GLY A 11 25.05 16.74 0.08
CA GLY A 11 25.66 16.37 1.35
C GLY A 11 24.73 16.63 2.55
N VAL A 12 24.05 17.78 2.57
CA VAL A 12 23.03 18.09 3.59
C VAL A 12 21.86 17.10 3.53
N ALA A 13 21.34 16.80 2.34
CA ALA A 13 20.27 15.83 2.17
C ALA A 13 20.66 14.43 2.69
N ALA A 14 21.87 13.97 2.35
CA ALA A 14 22.40 12.69 2.77
C ALA A 14 22.59 12.61 4.29
N GLY A 15 23.10 13.68 4.90
CA GLY A 15 23.26 13.79 6.35
C GLY A 15 21.94 13.76 7.10
N ILE A 16 20.92 14.51 6.63
CA ILE A 16 19.58 14.49 7.23
C ILE A 16 18.94 13.10 7.10
N ALA A 17 19.00 12.48 5.92
CA ALA A 17 18.47 11.13 5.71
C ALA A 17 19.15 10.10 6.64
N LEU A 18 20.47 10.18 6.79
CA LEU A 18 21.23 9.30 7.66
C LEU A 18 20.83 9.48 9.14
N ILE A 19 20.79 10.72 9.63
CA ILE A 19 20.37 11.04 11.01
C ILE A 19 18.94 10.54 11.25
N PHE A 20 18.03 10.78 10.32
CA PHE A 20 16.65 10.32 10.42
C PHE A 20 16.54 8.80 10.54
N LEU A 21 17.22 8.06 9.67
CA LEU A 21 17.17 6.60 9.67
C LEU A 21 17.90 6.00 10.89
N LEU A 22 18.96 6.63 11.40
CA LEU A 22 19.61 6.22 12.65
C LEU A 22 18.70 6.50 13.86
N ALA A 23 18.11 7.69 13.95
CA ALA A 23 17.22 8.08 15.04
C ALA A 23 15.96 7.19 15.13
N THR A 24 15.47 6.73 13.98
CA THR A 24 14.35 5.79 13.87
C THR A 24 14.78 4.31 13.90
N ARG A 25 16.08 4.04 14.13
CA ARG A 25 16.68 2.70 14.20
C ARG A 25 16.43 1.85 12.95
N GLN A 26 16.40 2.47 11.78
CA GLN A 26 16.28 1.80 10.48
C GLN A 26 17.65 1.53 9.85
N LEU A 27 18.68 2.24 10.28
CA LEU A 27 20.09 1.90 10.00
C LEU A 27 20.79 1.51 11.30
N GLY A 28 21.73 0.58 11.24
CA GLY A 28 22.43 0.00 12.38
C GLY A 28 22.56 -1.51 12.26
N SER A 29 22.11 -2.27 13.27
CA SER A 29 22.04 -3.73 13.20
C SER A 29 20.89 -4.26 12.33
N ASP A 30 19.89 -3.42 12.04
CA ASP A 30 18.65 -3.78 11.33
C ASP A 30 18.66 -3.30 9.88
N MET A 31 19.74 -3.54 9.13
CA MET A 31 19.86 -3.01 7.75
C MET A 31 19.02 -3.77 6.70
N TYR A 32 18.41 -4.88 7.09
CA TYR A 32 17.58 -5.72 6.22
C TYR A 32 16.11 -5.67 6.62
N SER A 33 15.22 -5.73 5.63
CA SER A 33 13.79 -5.83 5.90
C SER A 33 13.45 -7.18 6.54
N THR A 34 12.54 -7.17 7.52
CA THR A 34 12.13 -8.38 8.28
C THR A 34 11.21 -9.30 7.48
N GLN A 35 10.58 -8.76 6.43
CA GLN A 35 9.75 -9.52 5.50
C GLN A 35 10.47 -9.61 4.15
N PRO A 36 10.77 -10.83 3.64
CA PRO A 36 11.64 -11.01 2.49
C PRO A 36 10.95 -10.74 1.14
N ALA A 37 9.69 -10.32 1.12
CA ALA A 37 8.88 -10.18 -0.08
C ALA A 37 9.58 -9.40 -1.21
N TYR A 38 10.08 -8.18 -0.93
CA TYR A 38 10.77 -7.40 -1.96
C TYR A 38 12.08 -8.03 -2.40
N ARG A 39 12.82 -8.68 -1.48
CA ARG A 39 14.07 -9.37 -1.81
C ARG A 39 13.82 -10.59 -2.71
N ASN A 40 12.75 -11.34 -2.45
CA ASN A 40 12.33 -12.47 -3.26
C ASN A 40 11.91 -11.99 -4.66
N GLN A 41 11.19 -10.86 -4.75
CA GLN A 41 10.85 -10.24 -6.02
C GLN A 41 12.07 -9.73 -6.80
N VAL A 42 13.07 -9.14 -6.12
CA VAL A 42 14.35 -8.75 -6.74
C VAL A 42 15.09 -9.96 -7.30
N SER A 43 15.14 -11.06 -6.55
CA SER A 43 15.77 -12.29 -7.02
C SER A 43 15.06 -12.85 -8.26
N ALA A 44 13.72 -12.84 -8.26
CA ALA A 44 12.95 -13.23 -9.43
C ALA A 44 13.24 -12.34 -10.65
N PHE A 45 13.36 -11.02 -10.50
CA PHE A 45 13.73 -10.13 -11.59
C PHE A 45 15.12 -10.43 -12.16
N LEU A 46 16.11 -10.70 -11.31
CA LEU A 46 17.45 -11.08 -11.73
C LEU A 46 17.48 -12.44 -12.46
N GLU A 47 16.47 -13.28 -12.24
CA GLU A 47 16.25 -14.55 -12.94
C GLU A 47 15.32 -14.41 -14.16
N GLY A 48 14.88 -13.19 -14.50
CA GLY A 48 13.97 -12.95 -15.64
C GLY A 48 12.52 -13.37 -15.40
N ARG A 49 12.09 -13.50 -14.13
CA ARG A 49 10.74 -13.92 -13.73
C ARG A 49 9.97 -12.79 -13.06
N LEU A 50 8.65 -12.72 -13.28
CA LEU A 50 7.74 -11.85 -12.52
C LEU A 50 7.22 -12.52 -11.25
N ALA A 51 6.93 -13.83 -11.29
CA ALA A 51 6.56 -14.59 -10.10
C ALA A 51 7.76 -14.76 -9.16
N MET A 52 7.55 -14.60 -7.86
CA MET A 52 8.59 -14.86 -6.86
C MET A 52 8.97 -16.34 -6.85
N HIS A 53 7.98 -17.22 -6.99
CA HIS A 53 8.17 -18.66 -6.96
C HIS A 53 7.14 -19.39 -7.83
N PRO A 54 7.50 -20.46 -8.56
CA PRO A 54 6.54 -21.21 -9.37
C PRO A 54 5.66 -22.16 -8.56
N SER A 55 6.14 -22.63 -7.40
CA SER A 55 5.37 -23.56 -6.54
C SER A 55 4.57 -22.83 -5.46
N PRO A 56 3.31 -23.24 -5.20
CA PRO A 56 2.45 -22.69 -4.16
C PRO A 56 2.97 -22.97 -2.74
N GLY A 57 3.90 -23.91 -2.55
CA GLY A 57 4.54 -24.17 -1.25
C GLY A 57 5.33 -22.96 -0.72
N ALA A 58 5.71 -22.03 -1.60
CA ALA A 58 6.35 -20.77 -1.21
C ALA A 58 5.35 -19.65 -0.86
N LEU A 59 4.04 -19.94 -0.87
CA LEU A 59 3.04 -18.97 -0.46
C LEU A 59 3.16 -18.70 1.04
N ALA A 60 2.88 -17.45 1.41
CA ALA A 60 2.92 -16.98 2.78
C ALA A 60 1.82 -15.93 2.97
N HIS A 61 1.68 -15.45 4.21
CA HIS A 61 0.71 -14.41 4.54
C HIS A 61 0.81 -13.23 3.59
N ASP A 62 -0.34 -12.79 3.07
CA ASP A 62 -0.47 -11.67 2.12
C ASP A 62 0.25 -11.81 0.78
N LEU A 63 0.64 -13.03 0.43
CA LEU A 63 1.02 -13.37 -0.94
C LEU A 63 -0.20 -13.90 -1.70
N ALA A 64 -0.18 -13.73 -3.01
CA ALA A 64 -1.21 -14.22 -3.92
C ALA A 64 -0.66 -15.41 -4.72
N TRP A 65 -1.48 -16.44 -4.87
CA TRP A 65 -1.28 -17.44 -5.93
C TRP A 65 -2.00 -16.95 -7.18
N SER A 66 -1.34 -17.04 -8.33
CA SER A 66 -1.98 -16.73 -9.61
C SER A 66 -1.62 -17.79 -10.65
N PRO A 67 -2.62 -18.50 -11.19
CA PRO A 67 -2.41 -19.44 -12.30
C PRO A 67 -1.90 -18.74 -13.55
N SER A 68 -2.46 -17.56 -13.89
CA SER A 68 -2.03 -16.76 -15.03
C SER A 68 -0.63 -16.18 -14.86
N GLY A 69 -0.25 -15.84 -13.63
CA GLY A 69 1.11 -15.44 -13.27
C GLY A 69 2.10 -16.58 -13.08
N ALA A 70 1.66 -17.83 -13.30
CA ALA A 70 2.45 -19.05 -13.14
C ALA A 70 3.21 -19.13 -11.79
N GLY A 71 2.59 -18.66 -10.70
CA GLY A 71 3.24 -18.75 -9.39
C GLY A 71 2.75 -17.80 -8.31
N VAL A 72 3.58 -17.73 -7.26
CA VAL A 72 3.44 -16.87 -6.08
C VAL A 72 3.85 -15.44 -6.39
N GLN A 73 2.99 -14.49 -6.03
CA GLN A 73 3.13 -13.06 -6.29
C GLN A 73 3.03 -12.27 -4.98
N GLN A 74 3.81 -11.19 -4.87
CA GLN A 74 3.64 -10.19 -3.81
C GLN A 74 2.67 -9.08 -4.22
N VAL A 75 1.96 -8.43 -3.31
CA VAL A 75 0.85 -7.52 -3.65
C VAL A 75 1.14 -6.04 -3.38
N TRP A 76 2.41 -5.70 -3.12
CA TRP A 76 2.84 -4.38 -2.62
C TRP A 76 3.51 -3.50 -3.70
N GLY A 77 3.27 -3.79 -4.98
CA GLY A 77 3.84 -3.03 -6.11
C GLY A 77 5.25 -3.49 -6.50
N LEU A 78 5.65 -3.20 -7.74
CA LEU A 78 6.93 -3.61 -8.31
C LEU A 78 8.00 -2.51 -8.27
N GLY A 79 7.62 -1.26 -8.00
CA GLY A 79 8.52 -0.11 -8.03
C GLY A 79 9.64 -0.19 -6.99
N VAL A 80 9.35 -0.68 -5.77
CA VAL A 80 10.39 -0.88 -4.75
C VAL A 80 11.37 -1.99 -5.15
N PRO A 81 10.93 -3.20 -5.54
CA PRO A 81 11.83 -4.21 -6.12
C PRO A 81 12.64 -3.71 -7.33
N MET A 82 12.04 -2.95 -8.25
CA MET A 82 12.75 -2.37 -9.39
C MET A 82 13.85 -1.40 -8.94
N TRP A 83 13.59 -0.60 -7.91
CA TRP A 83 14.59 0.28 -7.30
C TRP A 83 15.73 -0.50 -6.64
N LEU A 84 15.43 -1.61 -5.96
CA LEU A 84 16.40 -2.45 -5.25
C LEU A 84 17.27 -3.29 -6.19
N THR A 85 16.73 -3.70 -7.34
CA THR A 85 17.39 -4.58 -8.33
C THR A 85 18.80 -4.14 -8.74
N PRO A 86 19.06 -2.88 -9.14
CA PRO A 86 20.41 -2.46 -9.51
C PRO A 86 21.41 -2.57 -8.34
N PHE A 87 20.98 -2.36 -7.09
CA PHE A 87 21.84 -2.50 -5.92
C PHE A 87 22.19 -3.97 -5.66
N ASP A 88 21.20 -4.86 -5.75
CA ASP A 88 21.41 -6.30 -5.56
C ASP A 88 22.25 -6.91 -6.68
N LEU A 89 22.07 -6.46 -7.92
CA LEU A 89 22.91 -6.85 -9.06
C LEU A 89 24.37 -6.49 -8.80
N VAL A 90 24.65 -5.23 -8.42
CA VAL A 90 26.02 -4.79 -8.12
C VAL A 90 26.60 -5.58 -6.94
N ALA A 91 25.83 -5.83 -5.89
CA ALA A 91 26.28 -6.64 -4.75
C ALA A 91 26.68 -8.05 -5.18
N ARG A 92 25.84 -8.73 -5.99
CA ARG A 92 26.15 -10.07 -6.51
C ARG A 92 27.37 -10.09 -7.41
N LEU A 93 27.55 -9.07 -8.27
CA LEU A 93 28.72 -8.96 -9.16
C LEU A 93 30.04 -8.85 -8.38
N VAL A 94 30.03 -8.26 -7.18
CA VAL A 94 31.23 -8.18 -6.30
C VAL A 94 31.31 -9.33 -5.28
N GLY A 95 30.56 -10.42 -5.49
CA GLY A 95 30.56 -11.60 -4.61
C GLY A 95 29.94 -11.37 -3.23
N GLN A 96 29.18 -10.27 -3.06
CA GLN A 96 28.45 -10.01 -1.83
C GLN A 96 27.09 -10.72 -1.85
N GLY A 97 26.56 -11.02 -0.66
CA GLY A 97 25.17 -11.46 -0.51
C GLY A 97 24.16 -10.34 -0.85
N PRO A 98 22.89 -10.50 -0.43
CA PRO A 98 21.86 -9.50 -0.68
C PRO A 98 22.29 -8.08 -0.26
N PHE A 99 21.95 -7.07 -1.07
CA PHE A 99 22.22 -5.69 -0.72
C PHE A 99 21.29 -5.24 0.44
N PRO A 100 21.78 -4.48 1.44
CA PRO A 100 20.92 -4.06 2.56
C PRO A 100 19.83 -3.07 2.13
N GLU A 101 18.56 -3.43 2.26
CA GLU A 101 17.43 -2.62 1.75
C GLU A 101 17.35 -1.25 2.42
N ARG A 102 17.77 -1.13 3.69
CA ARG A 102 17.76 0.14 4.42
C ARG A 102 18.82 1.14 3.91
N VAL A 103 19.90 0.65 3.31
CA VAL A 103 20.87 1.50 2.61
C VAL A 103 20.29 2.01 1.29
N ALA A 104 19.54 1.19 0.56
CA ALA A 104 18.82 1.63 -0.63
C ALA A 104 17.74 2.67 -0.30
N LEU A 105 17.05 2.49 0.83
CA LEU A 105 16.11 3.48 1.37
C LEU A 105 16.81 4.80 1.74
N TRP A 106 18.02 4.75 2.30
CA TRP A 106 18.82 5.95 2.56
C TRP A 106 19.13 6.74 1.28
N PHE A 107 19.52 6.06 0.20
CA PHE A 107 19.72 6.71 -1.11
C PHE A 107 18.42 7.34 -1.63
N TRP A 108 17.29 6.64 -1.49
CA TRP A 108 15.97 7.15 -1.90
C TRP A 108 15.54 8.38 -1.10
N MET A 109 15.72 8.36 0.22
CA MET A 109 15.44 9.51 1.08
C MET A 109 16.38 10.69 0.79
N THR A 110 17.65 10.41 0.50
CA THR A 110 18.63 11.42 0.08
C THR A 110 18.17 12.11 -1.21
N LEU A 111 17.74 11.34 -2.22
CA LEU A 111 17.18 11.88 -3.46
C LEU A 111 15.95 12.75 -3.18
N THR A 112 15.04 12.27 -2.34
CA THR A 112 13.82 13.00 -1.94
C THR A 112 14.17 14.34 -1.31
N LEU A 113 15.01 14.35 -0.27
CA LEU A 113 15.41 15.57 0.42
C LEU A 113 16.21 16.51 -0.49
N PHE A 114 17.06 15.98 -1.37
CA PHE A 114 17.79 16.79 -2.35
C PHE A 114 16.84 17.52 -3.30
N VAL A 115 15.83 16.83 -3.84
CA VAL A 115 14.80 17.42 -4.70
C VAL A 115 14.03 18.50 -3.94
N LEU A 116 13.59 18.23 -2.70
CA LEU A 116 12.86 19.18 -1.87
C LEU A 116 13.68 20.43 -1.51
N ILE A 117 14.95 20.27 -1.12
CA ILE A 117 15.87 21.39 -0.80
C ILE A 117 16.01 22.31 -2.01
N ARG A 118 16.16 21.73 -3.22
CA ARG A 118 16.26 22.50 -4.45
C ARG A 118 14.93 23.16 -4.84
N ALA A 119 13.82 22.48 -4.61
CA ALA A 119 12.50 22.97 -4.94
C ALA A 119 12.04 24.11 -4.03
N PHE A 120 12.25 24.02 -2.71
CA PHE A 120 11.71 25.00 -1.77
C PHE A 120 12.60 26.21 -1.51
N ARG A 121 13.89 26.14 -1.85
CA ARG A 121 14.79 27.30 -1.79
C ARG A 121 14.48 28.29 -2.92
N ARG A 122 14.19 29.55 -2.56
CA ARG A 122 14.11 30.68 -3.51
C ARG A 122 15.28 31.63 -3.32
N GLU A 123 15.65 32.32 -4.38
CA GLU A 123 16.63 33.41 -4.31
C GLU A 123 16.05 34.59 -3.51
N GLY A 124 16.88 35.23 -2.68
CA GLY A 124 16.47 36.34 -1.82
C GLY A 124 15.68 35.95 -0.56
N GLU A 125 15.12 34.74 -0.47
CA GLU A 125 14.42 34.28 0.73
C GLU A 125 15.39 33.74 1.81
N PRO A 126 15.12 34.02 3.10
CA PRO A 126 15.85 33.36 4.19
C PRO A 126 15.78 31.83 4.09
N TRP A 127 16.90 31.17 4.36
CA TRP A 127 17.03 29.72 4.19
C TRP A 127 15.99 28.91 4.99
N TRP A 128 15.55 29.41 6.15
CA TRP A 128 14.62 28.74 7.03
C TRP A 128 13.19 28.66 6.46
N ILE A 129 12.80 29.56 5.55
CA ILE A 129 11.49 29.47 4.86
C ILE A 129 11.47 28.22 3.98
N GLY A 130 12.50 28.04 3.16
CA GLY A 130 12.66 26.83 2.36
C GLY A 130 12.89 25.58 3.23
N GLY A 131 13.72 25.72 4.28
CA GLY A 131 14.01 24.66 5.23
C GLY A 131 12.78 24.12 5.94
N GLY A 132 11.84 24.98 6.33
CA GLY A 132 10.57 24.54 6.91
C GLY A 132 9.71 23.74 5.93
N GLY A 133 9.73 24.08 4.63
CA GLY A 133 9.09 23.25 3.61
C GLY A 133 9.71 21.86 3.47
N VAL A 134 11.03 21.76 3.58
CA VAL A 134 11.75 20.47 3.59
C VAL A 134 11.42 19.67 4.85
N LEU A 135 11.34 20.30 6.02
CA LEU A 135 10.97 19.63 7.27
C LEU A 135 9.54 19.08 7.21
N ILE A 136 8.57 19.90 6.76
CA ILE A 136 7.15 19.52 6.68
C ILE A 136 6.94 18.36 5.69
N VAL A 137 7.54 18.41 4.51
CA VAL A 137 7.33 17.40 3.47
C VAL A 137 8.25 16.19 3.64
N GLY A 138 9.54 16.41 3.87
CA GLY A 138 10.53 15.33 3.94
C GLY A 138 10.50 14.54 5.24
N LEU A 139 10.02 15.15 6.33
CA LEU A 139 10.02 14.59 7.68
C LEU A 139 8.65 14.78 8.36
N LEU A 140 7.56 14.67 7.62
CA LEU A 140 6.20 14.78 8.16
C LEU A 140 6.04 13.90 9.41
N PRO A 141 5.48 14.39 10.54
CA PRO A 141 5.39 13.62 11.77
C PRO A 141 4.76 12.23 11.61
N ALA A 142 3.74 12.08 10.76
CA ALA A 142 3.14 10.79 10.41
C ALA A 142 4.19 9.76 9.91
N LEU A 143 5.07 10.20 9.00
CA LEU A 143 6.16 9.39 8.45
C LEU A 143 7.16 9.02 9.55
N VAL A 144 7.56 9.99 10.38
CA VAL A 144 8.49 9.78 11.49
C VAL A 144 7.92 8.77 12.50
N THR A 145 6.65 8.91 12.87
CA THR A 145 5.96 8.02 13.80
C THR A 145 5.84 6.60 13.26
N MET A 146 5.55 6.43 11.96
CA MET A 146 5.58 5.12 11.30
C MET A 146 6.99 4.48 11.38
N PHE A 147 8.04 5.25 11.06
CA PHE A 147 9.42 4.77 11.12
C PHE A 147 9.94 4.48 12.53
N ARG A 148 9.37 5.11 13.57
CA ARG A 148 9.65 4.77 14.98
C ARG A 148 9.07 3.40 15.37
N GLY A 149 8.05 2.93 14.65
CA GLY A 149 7.39 1.65 14.88
C GLY A 149 8.06 0.48 14.15
N ARG A 150 7.27 -0.57 13.94
CA ARG A 150 7.62 -1.69 13.06
C ARG A 150 7.55 -1.22 11.60
N VAL A 151 8.63 -1.43 10.85
CA VAL A 151 8.66 -1.21 9.39
C VAL A 151 8.79 -2.56 8.71
N GLY A 152 7.64 -3.19 8.41
CA GLY A 152 7.54 -4.33 7.51
C GLY A 152 7.42 -3.89 6.06
N VAL A 153 7.01 -4.82 5.20
CA VAL A 153 6.83 -4.58 3.76
C VAL A 153 5.76 -3.52 3.49
N TYR A 154 4.70 -3.47 4.30
CA TYR A 154 3.61 -2.51 4.11
C TYR A 154 4.04 -1.07 4.42
N GLU A 155 4.74 -0.86 5.53
CA GLU A 155 5.26 0.47 5.91
C GLU A 155 6.37 0.91 4.95
N GLU A 156 7.19 -0.03 4.48
CA GLU A 156 8.21 0.23 3.48
C GLU A 156 7.55 0.68 2.15
N ALA A 157 6.52 -0.03 1.68
CA ALA A 157 5.72 0.39 0.53
C ALA A 157 5.17 1.81 0.71
N ALA A 158 4.56 2.09 1.88
CA ALA A 158 3.98 3.38 2.21
C ALA A 158 5.04 4.50 2.27
N ALA A 159 6.24 4.21 2.78
CA ALA A 159 7.35 5.16 2.83
C ALA A 159 7.85 5.53 1.42
N TYR A 160 8.09 4.54 0.56
CA TYR A 160 8.48 4.77 -0.84
C TYR A 160 7.37 5.51 -1.61
N ALA A 161 6.12 5.14 -1.40
CA ALA A 161 4.94 5.80 -1.97
C ALA A 161 4.87 7.30 -1.59
N TYR A 162 4.95 7.60 -0.30
CA TYR A 162 4.92 8.96 0.23
C TYR A 162 6.08 9.80 -0.34
N THR A 163 7.30 9.26 -0.32
CA THR A 163 8.49 9.99 -0.76
C THR A 163 8.56 10.14 -2.30
N ALA A 164 8.02 9.19 -3.07
CA ALA A 164 7.81 9.35 -4.50
C ALA A 164 6.87 10.52 -4.82
N ALA A 165 5.74 10.62 -4.11
CA ALA A 165 4.84 11.76 -4.24
C ALA A 165 5.52 13.09 -3.83
N ALA A 166 6.38 13.08 -2.80
CA ALA A 166 7.17 14.24 -2.40
C ALA A 166 8.20 14.66 -3.48
N ILE A 167 8.85 13.69 -4.16
CA ILE A 167 9.71 13.96 -5.32
C ILE A 167 8.89 14.64 -6.43
N LEU A 168 7.70 14.12 -6.75
CA LEU A 168 6.82 14.73 -7.75
C LEU A 168 6.42 16.17 -7.38
N LEU A 169 6.02 16.41 -6.12
CA LEU A 169 5.71 17.74 -5.62
C LEU A 169 6.90 18.70 -5.77
N GLY A 170 8.09 18.28 -5.33
CA GLY A 170 9.32 19.06 -5.51
C GLY A 170 9.64 19.31 -6.99
N GLY A 171 9.39 18.32 -7.84
CA GLY A 171 9.49 18.42 -9.29
C GLY A 171 8.56 19.47 -9.88
N VAL A 172 7.27 19.48 -9.50
CA VAL A 172 6.29 20.49 -9.92
C VAL A 172 6.71 21.89 -9.49
N VAL A 173 7.14 22.07 -8.23
CA VAL A 173 7.58 23.38 -7.72
C VAL A 173 8.82 23.87 -8.47
N ALA A 174 9.81 22.99 -8.71
CA ALA A 174 11.01 23.33 -9.46
C ALA A 174 10.71 23.61 -10.95
N PHE A 175 9.75 22.89 -11.52
CA PHE A 175 9.30 23.07 -12.90
C PHE A 175 8.53 24.37 -13.10
N ALA A 176 7.64 24.73 -12.18
CA ALA A 176 6.85 25.96 -12.26
C ALA A 176 7.71 27.23 -12.34
N ARG A 177 8.90 27.21 -11.72
CA ARG A 177 9.83 28.36 -11.73
C ARG A 177 10.71 28.42 -12.98
N ASN A 178 11.02 27.28 -13.58
CA ASN A 178 11.88 27.21 -14.75
C ASN A 178 11.45 26.01 -15.61
N PRO A 179 10.37 26.20 -16.39
CA PRO A 179 9.83 25.18 -17.26
C PRO A 179 10.77 24.96 -18.44
N THR A 180 11.15 23.72 -18.66
CA THR A 180 11.98 23.32 -19.82
C THR A 180 11.45 22.01 -20.39
N ARG A 181 11.67 21.77 -21.69
CA ARG A 181 11.26 20.52 -22.36
C ARG A 181 11.70 19.28 -21.58
N ASN A 182 12.97 19.21 -21.20
CA ASN A 182 13.52 18.01 -20.55
C ASN A 182 12.91 17.78 -19.17
N ARG A 183 12.71 18.84 -18.38
CA ARG A 183 12.06 18.70 -17.06
C ARG A 183 10.61 18.26 -17.19
N TYR A 184 9.88 18.77 -18.19
CA TYR A 184 8.52 18.33 -18.47
C TYR A 184 8.49 16.83 -18.77
N LEU A 185 9.29 16.36 -19.74
CA LEU A 185 9.31 14.95 -20.14
C LEU A 185 9.73 14.01 -19.00
N ILE A 186 10.78 14.37 -18.24
CA ILE A 186 11.23 13.58 -17.07
C ILE A 186 10.13 13.50 -16.02
N LEU A 187 9.45 14.63 -15.75
CA LEU A 187 8.40 14.69 -14.74
C LEU A 187 7.17 13.86 -15.14
N LEU A 188 6.80 13.87 -16.43
CA LEU A 188 5.69 13.06 -16.97
C LEU A 188 6.00 11.56 -16.96
N LEU A 189 7.24 11.18 -17.30
CA LEU A 189 7.70 9.79 -17.18
C LEU A 189 7.66 9.33 -15.72
N ALA A 190 8.24 10.12 -14.80
CA ALA A 190 8.23 9.80 -13.38
C ALA A 190 6.80 9.70 -12.82
N ALA A 191 5.92 10.62 -13.23
CA ALA A 191 4.50 10.62 -12.86
C ALA A 191 3.75 9.37 -13.35
N GLY A 192 4.04 8.87 -14.55
CA GLY A 192 3.42 7.65 -15.08
C GLY A 192 3.86 6.39 -14.34
N LEU A 193 5.12 6.36 -13.88
CA LEU A 193 5.71 5.19 -13.21
C LEU A 193 5.35 5.06 -11.72
N THR A 194 4.76 6.08 -11.08
CA THR A 194 4.50 6.01 -9.63
C THR A 194 3.50 4.94 -9.24
N GLY A 195 2.59 4.57 -10.14
CA GLY A 195 1.65 3.47 -9.92
C GLY A 195 2.33 2.12 -9.69
N LEU A 196 3.55 1.92 -10.21
CA LEU A 196 4.36 0.73 -9.96
C LEU A 196 4.81 0.63 -8.50
N ILE A 197 5.07 1.77 -7.84
CA ILE A 197 5.43 1.79 -6.41
C ILE A 197 4.20 1.41 -5.59
N ARG A 198 3.10 2.11 -5.84
CA ARG A 198 1.80 1.85 -5.21
C ARG A 198 0.69 2.48 -6.05
N PRO A 199 -0.43 1.77 -6.30
CA PRO A 199 -1.48 2.27 -7.20
C PRO A 199 -2.06 3.63 -6.77
N THR A 200 -2.20 3.85 -5.46
CA THR A 200 -2.72 5.10 -4.88
C THR A 200 -1.83 6.32 -5.19
N VAL A 201 -0.53 6.14 -5.42
CA VAL A 201 0.39 7.25 -5.76
C VAL A 201 0.21 7.71 -7.20
N TRP A 202 -0.43 6.90 -8.05
CA TRP A 202 -0.74 7.30 -9.42
C TRP A 202 -1.62 8.55 -9.47
N PHE A 203 -2.49 8.79 -8.47
CA PHE A 203 -3.28 10.04 -8.40
C PHE A 203 -2.40 11.30 -8.26
N TYR A 204 -1.31 11.21 -7.50
CA TYR A 204 -0.31 12.30 -7.44
C TYR A 204 0.51 12.40 -8.74
N GLY A 205 0.74 11.28 -9.42
CA GLY A 205 1.26 11.24 -10.78
C GLY A 205 0.37 12.01 -11.74
N PHE A 206 -0.93 11.72 -11.75
CA PHE A 206 -1.92 12.42 -12.57
C PHE A 206 -1.98 13.93 -12.25
N ALA A 207 -2.04 14.31 -10.97
CA ALA A 207 -1.99 15.72 -10.55
C ALA A 207 -0.75 16.43 -11.09
N THR A 208 0.40 15.76 -11.03
CA THR A 208 1.68 16.25 -11.56
C THR A 208 1.63 16.42 -13.07
N ALA A 209 1.16 15.41 -13.81
CA ALA A 209 1.03 15.43 -15.26
C ALA A 209 0.13 16.57 -15.74
N ALA A 210 -1.04 16.73 -15.11
CA ALA A 210 -1.99 17.78 -15.44
C ALA A 210 -1.40 19.19 -15.21
N ILE A 211 -0.83 19.44 -14.04
CA ILE A 211 -0.25 20.75 -13.70
C ILE A 211 0.97 21.08 -14.58
N ALA A 212 1.88 20.13 -14.76
CA ALA A 212 3.05 20.32 -15.61
C ALA A 212 2.65 20.60 -17.07
N THR A 213 1.61 19.95 -17.57
CA THR A 213 1.06 20.18 -18.92
C THR A 213 0.52 21.61 -19.06
N VAL A 214 -0.26 22.08 -18.08
CA VAL A 214 -0.78 23.46 -18.09
C VAL A 214 0.36 24.48 -18.04
N ILE A 215 1.34 24.29 -17.14
CA ILE A 215 2.50 25.19 -17.02
C ILE A 215 3.31 25.21 -18.33
N TYR A 216 3.55 24.06 -18.94
CA TYR A 216 4.36 23.99 -20.17
C TYR A 216 3.62 24.61 -21.38
N LEU A 217 2.31 24.38 -21.49
CA LEU A 217 1.47 25.00 -22.50
C LEU A 217 1.48 26.53 -22.37
N GLN A 218 1.37 27.06 -21.15
CA GLN A 218 1.46 28.50 -20.88
C GLN A 218 2.84 29.07 -21.25
N HIS A 219 3.91 28.29 -21.07
CA HIS A 219 5.28 28.72 -21.35
C HIS A 219 5.61 28.69 -22.85
N ALA A 220 5.26 27.62 -23.58
CA ALA A 220 5.69 27.39 -24.96
C ALA A 220 4.59 27.66 -26.02
N GLY A 221 3.35 27.92 -25.60
CA GLY A 221 2.22 28.18 -26.49
C GLY A 221 1.98 27.04 -27.48
N LYS A 222 1.65 27.36 -28.74
CA LYS A 222 1.39 26.37 -29.80
C LYS A 222 2.58 25.45 -30.09
N LYS A 223 3.82 25.90 -29.86
CA LYS A 223 5.03 25.08 -30.04
C LYS A 223 5.13 23.95 -29.02
N ALA A 224 4.30 23.95 -27.98
CA ALA A 224 4.26 22.90 -26.97
C ALA A 224 3.70 21.57 -27.50
N LEU A 225 2.80 21.59 -28.50
CA LEU A 225 1.96 20.43 -28.85
C LEU A 225 2.73 19.11 -29.08
N PRO A 226 3.83 19.07 -29.86
CA PRO A 226 4.57 17.81 -30.06
C PRO A 226 5.19 17.29 -28.76
N ILE A 227 5.64 18.20 -27.89
CA ILE A 227 6.23 17.84 -26.60
C ILE A 227 5.16 17.39 -25.61
N LEU A 228 3.98 18.01 -25.62
CA LEU A 228 2.84 17.58 -24.82
C LEU A 228 2.39 16.18 -25.22
N ALA A 229 2.31 15.90 -26.52
CA ALA A 229 2.00 14.56 -27.02
C ALA A 229 3.03 13.53 -26.56
N LEU A 230 4.33 13.83 -26.66
CA LEU A 230 5.38 12.94 -26.16
C LEU A 230 5.29 12.74 -24.64
N GLY A 231 5.02 13.81 -23.87
CA GLY A 231 4.81 13.72 -22.43
C GLY A 231 3.63 12.83 -22.05
N ALA A 232 2.51 12.95 -22.78
CA ALA A 232 1.35 12.10 -22.61
C ALA A 232 1.68 10.63 -22.90
N VAL A 233 2.41 10.34 -23.98
CA VAL A 233 2.88 8.98 -24.30
C VAL A 233 3.75 8.41 -23.18
N LEU A 234 4.69 9.18 -22.62
CA LEU A 234 5.53 8.73 -21.50
C LEU A 234 4.71 8.44 -20.24
N PHE A 235 3.73 9.29 -19.92
CA PHE A 235 2.84 9.08 -18.78
C PHE A 235 1.98 7.82 -18.95
N VAL A 236 1.36 7.66 -20.14
CA VAL A 236 0.54 6.49 -20.48
C VAL A 236 1.38 5.21 -20.51
N ALA A 237 2.62 5.26 -21.01
CA ALA A 237 3.52 4.11 -21.02
C ALA A 237 3.82 3.60 -19.60
N GLY A 238 3.97 4.50 -18.61
CA GLY A 238 4.11 4.11 -17.21
C GLY A 238 2.87 3.40 -16.66
N GLY A 239 1.67 3.94 -16.93
CA GLY A 239 0.40 3.30 -16.55
C GLY A 239 0.15 1.98 -17.27
N ALA A 240 0.50 1.90 -18.56
CA ALA A 240 0.41 0.68 -19.37
C ALA A 240 1.38 -0.40 -18.86
N THR A 241 2.56 -0.02 -18.38
CA THR A 241 3.51 -0.95 -17.74
C THR A 241 2.88 -1.58 -16.50
N LEU A 242 2.28 -0.77 -15.62
CA LEU A 242 1.55 -1.28 -14.45
C LEU A 242 0.44 -2.25 -14.87
N TYR A 243 -0.43 -1.82 -15.78
CA TYR A 243 -1.53 -2.64 -16.28
C TYR A 243 -1.04 -3.98 -16.86
N ALA A 244 -0.04 -3.95 -17.74
CA ALA A 244 0.52 -5.14 -18.37
C ALA A 244 1.16 -6.08 -17.35
N THR A 245 1.93 -5.54 -16.39
CA THR A 245 2.51 -6.37 -15.32
C THR A 245 1.44 -6.99 -14.43
N ASN A 246 0.32 -6.31 -14.17
CA ASN A 246 -0.79 -6.88 -13.41
C ASN A 246 -1.55 -7.96 -14.20
N VAL A 247 -1.80 -7.77 -15.50
CA VAL A 247 -2.35 -8.84 -16.36
C VAL A 247 -1.46 -10.08 -16.29
N ALA A 248 -0.14 -9.90 -16.43
CA ALA A 248 0.82 -10.98 -16.39
C ALA A 248 0.97 -11.63 -15.01
N ARG A 249 0.59 -10.97 -13.92
CA ARG A 249 0.79 -11.47 -12.56
C ARG A 249 -0.48 -11.98 -11.89
N PHE A 250 -1.63 -11.43 -12.26
CA PHE A 250 -2.89 -11.65 -11.58
C PHE A 250 -4.03 -11.98 -12.54
N GLY A 251 -3.81 -11.94 -13.86
CA GLY A 251 -4.84 -12.20 -14.88
C GLY A 251 -5.71 -11.00 -15.22
N GLY A 252 -5.57 -9.87 -14.53
CA GLY A 252 -6.32 -8.64 -14.82
C GLY A 252 -5.50 -7.38 -14.55
N GLY A 253 -5.57 -6.39 -15.44
CA GLY A 253 -4.71 -5.21 -15.33
C GLY A 253 -5.09 -4.25 -14.21
N SER A 254 -6.35 -4.28 -13.76
CA SER A 254 -6.85 -3.56 -12.59
C SER A 254 -6.78 -4.37 -11.29
N GLU A 255 -6.34 -5.63 -11.35
CA GLU A 255 -6.13 -6.45 -10.17
C GLU A 255 -4.72 -6.20 -9.62
N PHE A 256 -4.60 -6.01 -8.31
CA PHE A 256 -3.33 -5.73 -7.63
C PHE A 256 -2.91 -6.88 -6.69
N GLY A 257 -3.61 -8.01 -6.78
CA GLY A 257 -3.49 -9.19 -5.93
C GLY A 257 -4.37 -9.12 -4.67
N HIS A 258 -5.18 -8.07 -4.49
CA HIS A 258 -6.04 -7.91 -3.32
C HIS A 258 -7.23 -8.88 -3.30
N SER A 259 -7.70 -9.34 -4.47
CA SER A 259 -8.72 -10.39 -4.52
C SER A 259 -8.12 -11.80 -4.55
N LEU A 260 -6.78 -11.93 -4.62
CA LEU A 260 -6.06 -13.21 -4.72
C LEU A 260 -5.15 -13.52 -3.52
N ASN A 261 -4.80 -12.54 -2.69
CA ASN A 261 -3.92 -12.74 -1.53
C ASN A 261 -4.50 -13.75 -0.52
N ILE A 262 -3.66 -14.47 0.19
CA ILE A 262 -4.12 -15.43 1.19
C ILE A 262 -3.77 -14.92 2.58
N GLU A 263 -4.80 -14.74 3.41
CA GLU A 263 -4.71 -14.17 4.76
C GLU A 263 -5.64 -14.91 5.72
N ALA A 264 -5.23 -15.03 6.99
CA ALA A 264 -6.05 -15.62 8.04
C ALA A 264 -7.03 -14.58 8.65
N LEU A 265 -7.60 -13.72 7.80
CA LEU A 265 -8.50 -12.63 8.18
C LEU A 265 -9.83 -12.80 7.44
N HIS A 266 -10.61 -13.80 7.86
CA HIS A 266 -11.79 -14.27 7.15
C HIS A 266 -12.80 -13.18 6.76
N GLY A 267 -13.03 -12.22 7.66
CA GLY A 267 -13.88 -11.07 7.35
C GLY A 267 -13.32 -10.17 6.26
N ASN A 268 -11.99 -9.98 6.23
CA ASN A 268 -11.34 -9.14 5.23
C ASN A 268 -11.28 -9.84 3.88
N VAL A 269 -11.03 -11.16 3.86
CA VAL A 269 -11.17 -12.03 2.68
C VAL A 269 -12.61 -11.93 2.15
N TYR A 270 -13.62 -12.02 3.00
CA TYR A 270 -15.02 -11.83 2.58
C TYR A 270 -15.19 -10.47 1.89
N ALA A 271 -14.78 -9.40 2.58
CA ALA A 271 -15.01 -8.02 2.17
C ALA A 271 -14.32 -7.64 0.86
N THR A 272 -13.17 -8.23 0.57
CA THR A 272 -12.34 -7.93 -0.61
C THR A 272 -12.60 -8.84 -1.81
N ARG A 273 -13.24 -10.01 -1.62
CA ARG A 273 -13.59 -10.92 -2.73
C ARG A 273 -15.06 -10.88 -3.13
N PHE A 274 -15.97 -10.60 -2.19
CA PHE A 274 -17.41 -10.70 -2.40
C PHE A 274 -18.08 -9.34 -2.23
N SER A 275 -18.50 -9.01 -1.01
CA SER A 275 -19.20 -7.78 -0.68
C SER A 275 -18.91 -7.39 0.77
N TYR A 276 -19.26 -6.17 1.14
CA TYR A 276 -19.11 -5.71 2.52
C TYR A 276 -20.17 -4.66 2.84
N PRO A 277 -20.67 -4.61 4.08
CA PRO A 277 -21.82 -3.78 4.41
C PRO A 277 -21.48 -2.29 4.37
N PHE A 278 -20.22 -1.92 4.66
CA PHE A 278 -19.77 -0.53 4.64
C PHE A 278 -19.92 0.15 3.26
N GLN A 279 -19.97 -0.61 2.17
CA GLN A 279 -20.17 -0.03 0.83
C GLN A 279 -21.54 0.64 0.68
N ARG A 280 -22.51 0.30 1.53
CA ARG A 280 -23.88 0.85 1.52
C ARG A 280 -24.07 2.02 2.49
N VAL A 281 -23.07 2.34 3.31
CA VAL A 281 -23.11 3.46 4.26
C VAL A 281 -23.22 4.79 3.50
N GLY A 282 -24.00 5.72 4.05
CA GLY A 282 -24.17 7.06 3.48
C GLY A 282 -22.85 7.85 3.48
N LEU A 283 -22.67 8.73 2.49
CA LEU A 283 -21.43 9.49 2.33
C LEU A 283 -21.07 10.35 3.56
N VAL A 284 -22.08 10.89 4.26
CA VAL A 284 -21.86 11.70 5.46
C VAL A 284 -21.27 10.85 6.60
N GLU A 285 -21.89 9.70 6.89
CA GLU A 285 -21.41 8.78 7.92
C GLU A 285 -20.02 8.24 7.59
N ALA A 286 -19.78 7.83 6.34
CA ALA A 286 -18.46 7.40 5.89
C ALA A 286 -17.42 8.53 6.01
N GLY A 287 -17.82 9.78 5.74
CA GLY A 287 -16.97 10.96 5.88
C GLY A 287 -16.63 11.27 7.33
N VAL A 288 -17.61 11.20 8.23
CA VAL A 288 -17.41 11.35 9.68
C VAL A 288 -16.47 10.27 10.21
N GLU A 289 -16.64 9.02 9.79
CA GLU A 289 -15.72 7.93 10.14
C GLU A 289 -14.30 8.20 9.64
N LEU A 290 -14.13 8.59 8.37
CA LEU A 290 -12.82 8.85 7.80
C LEU A 290 -12.09 10.00 8.50
N VAL A 291 -12.79 11.11 8.80
CA VAL A 291 -12.24 12.25 9.55
C VAL A 291 -11.87 11.82 10.97
N GLY A 292 -12.76 11.07 11.64
CA GLY A 292 -12.50 10.51 12.97
C GLY A 292 -11.27 9.60 13.00
N GLY A 293 -11.14 8.72 12.01
CA GLY A 293 -9.99 7.83 11.87
C GLY A 293 -8.69 8.58 11.60
N LEU A 294 -8.73 9.64 10.77
CA LEU A 294 -7.56 10.44 10.43
C LEU A 294 -7.05 11.28 11.60
N PHE A 295 -7.94 11.94 12.34
CA PHE A 295 -7.57 13.00 13.30
C PHE A 295 -7.85 12.65 14.77
N GLY A 296 -8.63 11.61 15.04
CA GLY A 296 -9.02 11.17 16.38
C GLY A 296 -7.94 10.41 17.16
N ARG A 297 -6.77 10.16 16.54
CA ARG A 297 -5.67 9.36 17.12
C ARG A 297 -6.13 7.98 17.64
N PRO A 298 -6.84 7.16 16.85
CA PRO A 298 -7.17 5.82 17.28
C PRO A 298 -5.88 5.03 17.53
N THR A 299 -5.59 4.69 18.78
CA THR A 299 -4.46 3.84 19.16
C THR A 299 -4.90 2.94 20.30
N GLY A 300 -4.47 1.66 20.29
CA GLY A 300 -4.51 0.85 21.50
C GLY A 300 -5.47 -0.34 21.56
N GLN A 301 -6.01 -0.86 20.46
CA GLN A 301 -6.69 -2.16 20.52
C GLN A 301 -6.00 -3.24 19.67
N HIS A 302 -5.58 -4.29 20.36
CA HIS A 302 -4.89 -5.45 19.80
C HIS A 302 -5.85 -6.33 19.01
N HIS A 303 -5.49 -6.68 17.76
CA HIS A 303 -6.01 -7.83 17.00
C HIS A 303 -7.54 -7.94 16.75
N VAL A 304 -8.34 -6.95 17.16
CA VAL A 304 -9.78 -6.91 16.90
C VAL A 304 -10.06 -5.94 15.76
N TYR A 305 -9.90 -6.42 14.53
CA TYR A 305 -10.03 -5.62 13.31
C TYR A 305 -11.44 -5.07 13.05
N TYR A 306 -12.45 -5.56 13.78
CA TYR A 306 -13.85 -5.15 13.67
C TYR A 306 -14.39 -4.52 14.96
N SER A 307 -13.53 -4.11 15.90
CA SER A 307 -13.94 -3.41 17.12
C SER A 307 -14.76 -2.15 16.82
N SER A 308 -15.76 -1.88 17.67
CA SER A 308 -16.44 -0.58 17.75
C SER A 308 -15.64 0.43 18.56
N ASP A 309 -16.03 1.69 18.50
CA ASP A 309 -15.58 2.74 19.43
C ASP A 309 -14.07 3.02 19.45
N LEU A 310 -13.37 2.80 18.32
CA LEU A 310 -11.94 3.07 18.17
C LEU A 310 -11.63 4.57 18.07
N HIS A 311 -12.58 5.36 17.57
CA HIS A 311 -12.49 6.81 17.49
C HIS A 311 -13.88 7.46 17.40
N VAL A 312 -13.92 8.76 17.66
CA VAL A 312 -15.14 9.58 17.50
C VAL A 312 -15.66 9.47 16.07
N GLY A 313 -16.97 9.27 15.92
CA GLY A 313 -17.63 9.24 14.62
C GLY A 313 -17.46 7.93 13.83
N GLN A 314 -16.97 6.86 14.46
CA GLN A 314 -16.93 5.54 13.82
C GLN A 314 -18.35 5.03 13.51
N SER A 315 -18.56 4.48 12.31
CA SER A 315 -19.82 3.82 11.96
C SER A 315 -20.01 2.54 12.77
N ALA A 316 -21.24 2.27 13.18
CA ALA A 316 -21.64 0.98 13.73
C ALA A 316 -21.58 -0.15 12.69
N THR A 317 -21.50 0.19 11.40
CA THR A 317 -21.40 -0.79 10.32
C THR A 317 -20.02 -1.46 10.34
N PRO A 318 -19.95 -2.81 10.29
CA PRO A 318 -18.69 -3.54 10.26
C PRO A 318 -17.79 -3.12 9.10
N ARG A 319 -16.53 -2.85 9.42
CA ARG A 319 -15.46 -2.54 8.46
C ARG A 319 -14.13 -2.94 9.09
N TRP A 320 -13.22 -3.46 8.29
CA TRP A 320 -11.90 -3.83 8.77
C TRP A 320 -11.08 -2.57 9.08
N ARG A 321 -10.53 -2.46 10.29
CA ARG A 321 -9.77 -1.31 10.78
C ARG A 321 -8.50 -1.76 11.50
N GLU A 322 -7.38 -1.15 11.15
CA GLU A 322 -6.10 -1.43 11.82
C GLU A 322 -5.31 -0.12 12.08
N TYR A 323 -5.45 0.40 13.29
CA TYR A 323 -4.76 1.62 13.71
C TYR A 323 -3.61 1.28 14.67
N TYR A 324 -2.38 1.33 14.17
CA TYR A 324 -1.17 0.93 14.91
C TYR A 324 -0.12 2.04 15.02
N PHE A 325 -0.37 3.20 14.40
CA PHE A 325 0.35 4.44 14.68
C PHE A 325 -0.52 5.66 14.42
N THR A 326 -0.21 6.76 15.10
CA THR A 326 -0.84 8.06 14.88
C THR A 326 -0.37 8.67 13.57
N ALA A 327 -1.22 8.69 12.53
CA ALA A 327 -0.91 9.40 11.29
C ALA A 327 -1.10 10.92 11.47
N TYR A 328 -2.30 11.35 11.88
CA TYR A 328 -2.62 12.77 12.09
C TYR A 328 -3.38 13.00 13.40
N SER A 329 -3.63 14.27 13.72
CA SER A 329 -4.34 14.68 14.91
C SER A 329 -5.18 15.93 14.65
N TRP A 330 -6.18 16.20 15.49
CA TRP A 330 -7.07 17.35 15.37
C TRP A 330 -6.41 18.70 15.00
N PRO A 331 -5.24 19.09 15.52
CA PRO A 331 -4.55 20.32 15.10
C PRO A 331 -4.23 20.42 13.60
N TYR A 332 -4.14 19.30 12.86
CA TYR A 332 -3.93 19.32 11.41
C TYR A 332 -5.13 19.89 10.67
N LEU A 333 -6.36 19.53 11.06
CA LEU A 333 -7.57 19.90 10.34
C LEU A 333 -7.72 21.41 10.09
N PRO A 334 -7.64 22.31 11.10
CA PRO A 334 -7.73 23.74 10.86
C PRO A 334 -6.56 24.27 10.00
N LEU A 335 -5.37 23.69 10.12
CA LEU A 335 -4.22 24.05 9.27
C LEU A 335 -4.43 23.62 7.82
N LEU A 336 -5.06 22.47 7.57
CA LEU A 336 -5.41 22.03 6.22
C LEU A 336 -6.47 22.94 5.59
N ILE A 337 -7.49 23.33 6.34
CA ILE A 337 -8.51 24.31 5.91
C ILE A 337 -7.85 25.67 5.60
N ALA A 338 -6.94 26.13 6.46
CA ALA A 338 -6.17 27.35 6.24
C ALA A 338 -5.30 27.23 4.96
N GLY A 339 -4.63 26.09 4.75
CA GLY A 339 -3.83 25.81 3.56
C GLY A 339 -4.65 25.86 2.27
N LEU A 340 -5.86 25.30 2.28
CA LEU A 340 -6.80 25.40 1.15
C LEU A 340 -7.21 26.86 0.89
N SER A 341 -7.56 27.59 1.95
CA SER A 341 -8.00 28.99 1.87
C SER A 341 -6.90 29.90 1.34
N LEU A 342 -5.67 29.73 1.85
CA LEU A 342 -4.47 30.41 1.37
C LEU A 342 -4.09 29.97 -0.04
N GLY A 343 -4.36 28.73 -0.42
CA GLY A 343 -4.21 28.22 -1.79
C GLY A 343 -5.12 28.95 -2.78
N VAL A 344 -6.39 29.14 -2.43
CA VAL A 344 -7.34 29.95 -3.23
C VAL A 344 -6.87 31.40 -3.31
N HIS A 345 -6.40 31.96 -2.20
CA HIS A 345 -5.83 33.30 -2.19
C HIS A 345 -4.58 33.40 -3.09
N ALA A 346 -3.67 32.43 -3.04
CA ALA A 346 -2.49 32.34 -3.89
C ALA A 346 -2.86 32.23 -5.37
N TRP A 347 -3.92 31.48 -5.70
CA TRP A 347 -4.45 31.37 -7.06
C TRP A 347 -4.90 32.73 -7.59
N ARG A 348 -5.70 33.48 -6.81
CA ARG A 348 -6.16 34.84 -7.17
C ARG A 348 -5.00 35.82 -7.34
N LYS A 349 -3.97 35.71 -6.50
CA LYS A 349 -2.77 36.56 -6.55
C LYS A 349 -1.67 36.06 -7.51
N ARG A 350 -1.92 34.96 -8.24
CA ARG A 350 -0.97 34.31 -9.16
C ARG A 350 0.39 33.97 -8.52
N ARG A 351 0.38 33.66 -7.22
CA ARG A 351 1.57 33.22 -6.48
C ARG A 351 1.89 31.75 -6.79
N ASP A 352 3.16 31.38 -6.75
CA ASP A 352 3.66 30.01 -6.96
C ASP A 352 2.93 28.96 -6.09
N GLU A 353 2.58 29.32 -4.85
CA GLU A 353 1.92 28.44 -3.87
C GLU A 353 0.58 27.88 -4.39
N ARG A 354 -0.02 28.53 -5.40
CA ARG A 354 -1.24 28.05 -6.06
C ARG A 354 -1.05 26.65 -6.65
N TRP A 355 0.12 26.36 -7.22
CA TRP A 355 0.39 25.06 -7.84
C TRP A 355 0.53 23.95 -6.80
N ILE A 356 1.05 24.28 -5.61
CA ILE A 356 1.15 23.36 -4.48
C ILE A 356 -0.25 22.99 -3.98
N ALA A 357 -1.12 23.99 -3.79
CA ALA A 357 -2.49 23.76 -3.34
C ALA A 357 -3.34 22.97 -4.35
N VAL A 358 -3.27 23.33 -5.64
CA VAL A 358 -3.99 22.60 -6.71
C VAL A 358 -3.48 21.17 -6.81
N TRP A 359 -2.17 20.94 -6.71
CA TRP A 359 -1.58 19.60 -6.71
C TRP A 359 -2.11 18.75 -5.56
N ALA A 360 -2.18 19.33 -4.35
CA ALA A 360 -2.71 18.65 -3.18
C ALA A 360 -4.18 18.23 -3.36
N VAL A 361 -5.01 19.12 -3.89
CA VAL A 361 -6.45 18.86 -4.11
C VAL A 361 -6.67 17.79 -5.18
N ILE A 362 -6.02 17.91 -6.36
CA ILE A 362 -6.19 16.93 -7.45
C ILE A 362 -5.69 15.54 -7.01
N GLY A 363 -4.57 15.48 -6.26
CA GLY A 363 -4.03 14.21 -5.77
C GLY A 363 -4.87 13.56 -4.67
N ALA A 364 -5.37 14.34 -3.70
CA ALA A 364 -6.09 13.80 -2.54
C ALA A 364 -7.57 13.52 -2.77
N ALA A 365 -8.26 14.27 -3.63
CA ALA A 365 -9.70 14.09 -3.86
C ALA A 365 -10.08 12.64 -4.26
N PRO A 366 -9.43 11.99 -5.25
CA PRO A 366 -9.75 10.59 -5.58
C PRO A 366 -9.38 9.61 -4.46
N LEU A 367 -8.33 9.89 -3.67
CA LEU A 367 -7.95 9.07 -2.52
C LEU A 367 -9.00 9.14 -1.41
N LEU A 368 -9.51 10.34 -1.11
CA LEU A 368 -10.60 10.52 -0.15
C LEU A 368 -11.82 9.72 -0.61
N TRP A 369 -12.21 9.85 -1.88
CA TRP A 369 -13.32 9.08 -2.44
C TRP A 369 -13.10 7.56 -2.31
N PHE A 370 -11.91 7.09 -2.66
CA PHE A 370 -11.53 5.68 -2.52
C PHE A 370 -11.64 5.20 -1.06
N TYR A 371 -11.12 5.96 -0.10
CA TYR A 371 -11.16 5.60 1.31
C TYR A 371 -12.52 5.81 1.99
N LEU A 372 -13.43 6.60 1.41
CA LEU A 372 -14.83 6.62 1.86
C LEU A 372 -15.53 5.28 1.61
N ARG A 373 -15.06 4.52 0.62
CA ARG A 373 -15.71 3.26 0.23
C ARG A 373 -14.87 2.02 0.52
N SER A 374 -13.56 2.11 0.70
CA SER A 374 -12.69 0.93 0.85
C SER A 374 -13.16 -0.02 1.98
N PRO A 375 -13.15 -1.35 1.79
CA PRO A 375 -13.53 -2.32 2.83
C PRO A 375 -12.61 -2.29 4.06
N SER A 376 -11.42 -1.72 3.92
CA SER A 376 -10.34 -1.79 4.90
C SER A 376 -9.74 -0.39 5.13
N LEU A 377 -9.53 -0.01 6.39
CA LEU A 377 -8.86 1.25 6.75
C LEU A 377 -7.70 0.97 7.71
N SER A 378 -6.53 1.56 7.47
CA SER A 378 -5.36 1.36 8.31
C SER A 378 -4.51 2.61 8.42
N SER A 379 -3.71 2.76 9.48
CA SER A 379 -2.76 3.88 9.64
C SER A 379 -1.86 4.06 8.40
N ARG A 380 -1.38 2.99 7.77
CA ARG A 380 -0.58 3.07 6.53
C ARG A 380 -1.34 3.55 5.30
N TYR A 381 -2.67 3.43 5.30
CA TYR A 381 -3.54 3.95 4.22
C TYR A 381 -3.77 5.44 4.40
N GLN A 382 -3.86 5.90 5.65
CA GLN A 382 -3.94 7.32 5.95
C GLN A 382 -2.71 8.09 5.44
N LEU A 383 -1.53 7.46 5.46
CA LEU A 383 -0.30 8.06 4.96
C LEU A 383 -0.35 8.38 3.45
N ASP A 384 -1.23 7.74 2.67
CA ASP A 384 -1.43 8.08 1.26
C ASP A 384 -1.96 9.50 1.09
N LEU A 385 -2.66 10.08 2.08
CA LEU A 385 -3.07 11.49 2.07
C LEU A 385 -1.96 12.44 2.52
N GLY A 386 -0.88 11.90 3.10
CA GLY A 386 0.24 12.64 3.67
C GLY A 386 0.88 13.65 2.72
N PRO A 387 1.16 13.33 1.44
CA PRO A 387 1.77 14.27 0.52
C PRO A 387 0.91 15.52 0.29
N ALA A 388 -0.41 15.35 0.17
CA ALA A 388 -1.33 16.48 0.04
C ALA A 388 -1.42 17.31 1.32
N PHE A 389 -1.47 16.66 2.48
CA PHE A 389 -1.50 17.35 3.76
C PHE A 389 -0.21 18.15 3.97
N ALA A 390 0.95 17.55 3.70
CA ALA A 390 2.23 18.23 3.76
C ALA A 390 2.29 19.42 2.78
N ALA A 391 1.79 19.26 1.55
CA ALA A 391 1.72 20.35 0.57
C ALA A 391 0.89 21.54 1.09
N LEU A 392 -0.29 21.31 1.68
CA LEU A 392 -1.13 22.36 2.26
C LEU A 392 -0.47 23.01 3.48
N LEU A 393 0.20 22.23 4.33
CA LEU A 393 0.98 22.75 5.45
C LEU A 393 2.15 23.63 4.98
N VAL A 394 2.79 23.30 3.85
CA VAL A 394 3.80 24.17 3.23
C VAL A 394 3.20 25.51 2.80
N VAL A 395 1.99 25.53 2.25
CA VAL A 395 1.31 26.79 1.90
C VAL A 395 1.11 27.63 3.16
N VAL A 396 0.57 27.06 4.25
CA VAL A 396 0.41 27.76 5.52
C VAL A 396 1.74 28.29 6.04
N TRP A 397 2.76 27.44 6.07
CA TRP A 397 4.10 27.80 6.55
C TRP A 397 4.69 28.97 5.78
N ARG A 398 4.62 28.97 4.43
CA ARG A 398 5.20 30.05 3.63
C ARG A 398 4.52 31.39 3.88
N TYR A 399 3.19 31.41 4.00
CA TYR A 399 2.45 32.63 4.35
C TYR A 399 2.78 33.12 5.77
N GLY A 400 2.77 32.22 6.76
CA GLY A 400 3.12 32.56 8.15
C GLY A 400 4.56 33.06 8.28
N ALA A 401 5.50 32.40 7.60
CA ALA A 401 6.91 32.76 7.57
C ALA A 401 7.14 34.15 6.95
N GLN A 402 6.50 34.46 5.82
CA GLN A 402 6.57 35.79 5.20
C GLN A 402 6.02 36.87 6.13
N TRP A 403 4.87 36.63 6.74
CA TRP A 403 4.26 37.56 7.70
C TRP A 403 5.16 37.81 8.94
N MET A 404 5.79 36.76 9.47
CA MET A 404 6.74 36.91 10.58
C MET A 404 8.02 37.65 10.16
N LEU A 405 8.49 37.43 8.92
CA LEU A 405 9.63 38.15 8.37
C LEU A 405 9.36 39.65 8.24
N GLU A 406 8.16 40.01 7.75
CA GLU A 406 7.70 41.41 7.67
C GLU A 406 7.67 42.09 9.04
N ARG A 407 7.34 41.34 10.10
CA ARG A 407 7.34 41.81 11.50
C ARG A 407 8.68 41.67 12.22
N LYS A 408 9.76 41.36 11.51
CA LYS A 408 11.12 41.20 12.06
C LYS A 408 11.27 40.04 13.07
N HIS A 409 10.32 39.12 13.16
CA HIS A 409 10.38 37.94 14.04
C HIS A 409 11.14 36.75 13.41
N ARG A 410 12.34 37.01 12.89
CA ARG A 410 13.10 36.05 12.05
C ARG A 410 13.47 34.74 12.77
N ILE A 411 13.67 34.78 14.08
CA ILE A 411 14.09 33.63 14.89
C ILE A 411 12.88 32.86 15.44
N VAL A 412 11.77 33.55 15.70
CA VAL A 412 10.57 32.94 16.30
C VAL A 412 9.92 31.94 15.35
N ALA A 413 9.86 32.24 14.05
CA ALA A 413 9.23 31.37 13.06
C ALA A 413 9.83 29.95 13.00
N PRO A 414 11.17 29.77 12.80
CA PRO A 414 11.75 28.44 12.79
C PRO A 414 11.69 27.74 14.15
N LEU A 415 11.81 28.46 15.27
CA LEU A 415 11.68 27.86 16.60
C LEU A 415 10.27 27.32 16.84
N LEU A 416 9.24 28.09 16.47
CA LEU A 416 7.85 27.66 16.57
C LEU A 416 7.59 26.43 15.70
N LEU A 417 8.10 26.42 14.45
CA LEU A 417 7.94 25.26 13.57
C LEU A 417 8.59 24.00 14.17
N VAL A 418 9.82 24.11 14.67
CA VAL A 418 10.53 22.99 15.29
C VAL A 418 9.81 22.53 16.56
N ALA A 419 9.30 23.45 17.39
CA ALA A 419 8.53 23.10 18.59
C ALA A 419 7.23 22.36 18.24
N LEU A 420 6.46 22.85 17.27
CA LEU A 420 5.22 22.19 16.81
C LEU A 420 5.51 20.83 16.18
N TRP A 421 6.53 20.74 15.33
CA TRP A 421 6.95 19.49 14.71
C TRP A 421 7.40 18.47 15.76
N SER A 422 8.23 18.89 16.71
CA SER A 422 8.74 18.03 17.78
C SER A 422 7.61 17.55 18.67
N THR A 423 6.66 18.43 19.02
CA THR A 423 5.47 18.07 19.78
C THR A 423 4.63 17.02 19.03
N ALA A 424 4.41 17.20 17.73
CA ALA A 424 3.67 16.23 16.90
C ALA A 424 4.37 14.87 16.82
N VAL A 425 5.71 14.84 16.73
CA VAL A 425 6.48 13.60 16.77
C VAL A 425 6.42 12.97 18.15
N LEU A 426 6.70 13.71 19.22
CA LEU A 426 6.76 13.20 20.59
C LEU A 426 5.41 12.67 21.08
N THR A 427 4.31 13.34 20.71
CA THR A 427 2.93 12.90 21.02
C THR A 427 2.39 11.88 20.02
N GLY A 428 3.13 11.58 18.95
CA GLY A 428 2.79 10.54 18.00
C GLY A 428 3.07 9.17 18.60
N GLU A 429 2.02 8.36 18.70
CA GLU A 429 2.11 7.00 19.19
C GLU A 429 2.38 6.04 18.03
N SER A 430 3.19 5.03 18.27
CA SER A 430 3.50 4.00 17.30
C SER A 430 3.64 2.69 18.03
N ARG A 431 3.08 1.61 17.48
CA ARG A 431 3.29 0.28 18.01
C ARG A 431 4.80 0.03 18.02
N GLY A 432 5.34 -0.23 19.21
CA GLY A 432 6.75 -0.55 19.38
C GLY A 432 7.15 -1.67 18.44
N LYS A 433 8.43 -1.70 18.05
CA LYS A 433 9.01 -2.85 17.35
C LYS A 433 8.79 -4.07 18.26
N GLY A 434 7.74 -4.85 18.03
CA GLY A 434 7.49 -6.09 18.75
C GLY A 434 8.68 -7.05 18.55
N ALA A 435 8.63 -8.23 19.18
CA ALA A 435 9.69 -9.25 19.12
C ALA A 435 9.99 -9.83 17.72
N LEU A 436 9.50 -9.20 16.64
CA LEU A 436 9.92 -9.53 15.28
C LEU A 436 11.41 -9.27 15.18
N GLY A 437 12.14 -10.37 15.10
CA GLY A 437 13.58 -10.41 15.23
C GLY A 437 14.25 -9.45 14.27
N ARG A 438 15.36 -8.89 14.75
CA ARG A 438 16.37 -8.27 13.89
C ARG A 438 16.72 -9.26 12.78
N THR A 439 16.70 -8.80 11.53
CA THR A 439 17.17 -9.60 10.41
C THR A 439 18.59 -9.16 10.12
N ASP A 440 19.54 -9.98 10.54
CA ASP A 440 20.94 -9.79 10.17
C ASP A 440 21.17 -10.27 8.72
N ARG A 441 22.42 -10.14 8.25
CA ARG A 441 22.79 -10.54 6.89
C ARG A 441 22.56 -12.04 6.64
N GLU A 442 22.75 -12.87 7.66
CA GLU A 442 22.64 -14.31 7.53
C GLU A 442 21.17 -14.73 7.50
N GLY A 443 20.31 -14.16 8.33
CA GLY A 443 18.85 -14.28 8.24
C GLY A 443 18.33 -13.75 6.91
N ALA A 444 18.90 -12.66 6.40
CA ALA A 444 18.56 -12.14 5.07
C ALA A 444 18.94 -13.12 3.95
N ARG A 445 20.11 -13.76 4.04
CA ARG A 445 20.55 -14.82 3.11
C ARG A 445 19.64 -16.04 3.20
N ARG A 446 19.36 -16.56 4.40
CA ARG A 446 18.50 -17.73 4.63
C ARG A 446 17.09 -17.54 4.08
N THR A 447 16.54 -16.33 4.24
CA THR A 447 15.21 -15.99 3.70
C THR A 447 15.21 -15.80 2.19
N ALA A 448 16.30 -15.27 1.60
CA ALA A 448 16.48 -15.19 0.15
C ALA A 448 16.69 -16.56 -0.52
N TYR A 449 17.31 -17.51 0.20
CA TYR A 449 17.77 -18.79 -0.35
C TYR A 449 16.79 -19.96 -0.16
N ARG A 450 15.66 -19.75 0.54
CA ARG A 450 14.62 -20.77 0.69
C ARG A 450 13.76 -21.13 -0.55
N PRO A 451 13.77 -20.42 -1.69
CA PRO A 451 13.08 -20.88 -2.91
C PRO A 451 13.50 -22.30 -3.35
N GLY A 452 14.78 -22.68 -3.18
CA GLY A 452 15.29 -23.96 -3.71
C GLY A 452 15.03 -25.20 -2.84
N LEU A 453 14.54 -25.05 -1.61
CA LEU A 453 14.37 -26.18 -0.68
C LEU A 453 12.96 -26.80 -0.69
N MET A 454 12.03 -26.23 -1.46
CA MET A 454 10.71 -26.82 -1.68
C MET A 454 10.57 -27.32 -3.12
N THR A 455 11.44 -28.26 -3.48
CA THR A 455 11.30 -29.13 -4.66
C THR A 455 10.38 -30.33 -4.40
N ALA A 456 9.73 -30.40 -3.22
CA ALA A 456 8.64 -31.34 -3.01
C ALA A 456 7.58 -31.08 -4.09
N ALA A 457 7.17 -32.13 -4.79
CA ALA A 457 6.06 -32.09 -5.72
C ALA A 457 4.92 -31.29 -5.10
N THR A 458 4.34 -30.36 -5.86
CA THR A 458 3.19 -29.59 -5.40
C THR A 458 2.14 -30.59 -4.90
N PRO A 459 1.78 -30.57 -3.61
CA PRO A 459 0.79 -31.49 -3.09
C PRO A 459 -0.48 -31.34 -3.91
N GLU A 460 -0.96 -32.45 -4.49
CA GLU A 460 -2.20 -32.41 -5.26
C GLU A 460 -3.36 -32.25 -4.27
N PRO A 461 -4.14 -31.16 -4.35
CA PRO A 461 -5.29 -30.99 -3.46
C PRO A 461 -6.31 -32.12 -3.71
N PRO A 462 -6.99 -32.59 -2.65
CA PRO A 462 -7.94 -33.67 -2.79
C PRO A 462 -9.11 -33.26 -3.67
N ALA A 463 -9.65 -34.21 -4.44
CA ALA A 463 -10.87 -34.01 -5.23
C ALA A 463 -12.10 -33.69 -4.36
N ILE A 464 -12.09 -34.17 -3.12
CA ILE A 464 -13.16 -34.01 -2.14
C ILE A 464 -12.54 -33.61 -0.81
N TYR A 465 -12.99 -32.51 -0.25
CA TYR A 465 -12.79 -32.15 1.15
C TYR A 465 -14.01 -32.60 1.94
N ASP A 466 -13.82 -33.47 2.92
CA ASP A 466 -14.90 -34.01 3.75
C ASP A 466 -14.54 -33.84 5.22
N ILE A 467 -15.48 -33.35 6.02
CA ILE A 467 -15.32 -33.25 7.48
C ILE A 467 -15.03 -34.62 8.13
N ALA A 468 -15.45 -35.71 7.49
CA ALA A 468 -15.19 -37.08 7.93
C ALA A 468 -13.84 -37.64 7.43
N ASP A 469 -13.10 -36.93 6.57
CA ASP A 469 -11.79 -37.38 6.09
C ASP A 469 -10.72 -37.24 7.19
N PRO A 470 -10.13 -38.35 7.70
CA PRO A 470 -9.08 -38.28 8.70
C PRO A 470 -7.81 -37.59 8.18
N LYS A 471 -7.58 -37.57 6.86
CA LYS A 471 -6.44 -36.86 6.25
C LYS A 471 -6.67 -35.37 6.10
N LEU A 472 -7.86 -34.86 6.43
CA LEU A 472 -8.06 -33.42 6.46
C LEU A 472 -6.99 -32.76 7.35
N GLU A 473 -6.51 -33.44 8.42
CA GLU A 473 -5.56 -32.91 9.43
C GLU A 473 -4.22 -32.54 8.84
N THR A 474 -3.72 -33.35 7.92
CA THR A 474 -2.45 -33.10 7.24
C THR A 474 -2.51 -31.91 6.29
N TYR A 475 -3.71 -31.52 5.82
CA TYR A 475 -3.88 -30.38 4.93
C TYR A 475 -4.05 -29.03 5.65
N LEU A 476 -4.50 -28.99 6.91
CA LEU A 476 -4.90 -27.74 7.61
C LEU A 476 -4.34 -27.65 9.05
N ASP A 477 -3.07 -28.04 9.25
CA ASP A 477 -2.48 -28.43 10.54
C ASP A 477 -2.71 -27.49 11.76
N HIS A 478 -3.01 -28.12 12.91
CA HIS A 478 -3.17 -27.56 14.26
C HIS A 478 -1.96 -27.88 15.19
N ASP A 479 -1.05 -28.77 14.78
CA ASP A 479 0.14 -29.24 15.51
C ASP A 479 1.42 -28.42 15.24
N GLY A 480 1.30 -27.29 14.54
CA GLY A 480 2.40 -26.36 14.31
C GLY A 480 3.38 -26.76 13.20
N ARG A 481 3.06 -27.78 12.39
CA ARG A 481 3.69 -27.99 11.08
C ARG A 481 2.97 -27.10 10.07
N PRO A 482 3.68 -26.55 9.06
CA PRO A 482 3.00 -25.82 8.00
C PRO A 482 2.11 -26.81 7.24
N PRO A 483 0.82 -26.49 6.99
CA PRO A 483 -0.01 -27.29 6.09
C PRO A 483 0.70 -27.47 4.75
N GLU A 484 0.48 -28.62 4.09
CA GLU A 484 1.06 -28.93 2.78
C GLU A 484 0.91 -27.78 1.77
N LEU A 485 -0.20 -27.03 1.87
CA LEU A 485 -0.43 -25.76 1.20
C LEU A 485 -0.82 -24.68 2.22
N TYR A 486 -0.16 -23.52 2.17
CA TYR A 486 -0.33 -22.44 3.13
C TYR A 486 -1.80 -21.98 3.23
N LEU A 487 -2.37 -22.05 4.44
CA LEU A 487 -3.75 -21.68 4.78
C LEU A 487 -4.87 -22.44 4.06
N ASN A 488 -4.60 -23.61 3.46
CA ASN A 488 -5.66 -24.49 2.94
C ASN A 488 -6.67 -24.80 4.06
N GLY A 489 -7.97 -24.72 3.76
CA GLY A 489 -9.14 -24.87 4.66
C GLY A 489 -9.19 -23.95 5.87
N THR A 490 -8.39 -22.89 5.89
CA THR A 490 -8.49 -21.88 6.95
C THR A 490 -9.90 -21.28 6.94
N GLY A 491 -10.50 -21.19 8.12
CA GLY A 491 -11.89 -20.75 8.31
C GLY A 491 -12.87 -21.90 8.48
N TRP A 492 -12.46 -23.16 8.29
CA TRP A 492 -13.32 -24.33 8.51
C TRP A 492 -12.93 -25.07 9.79
N TRP A 493 -13.79 -25.00 10.80
CA TRP A 493 -13.60 -25.65 12.10
C TRP A 493 -14.20 -27.06 12.11
N ARG A 494 -13.32 -28.06 12.13
CA ARG A 494 -13.67 -29.43 11.75
C ARG A 494 -14.44 -30.24 12.79
N PRO A 495 -14.15 -30.16 14.11
CA PRO A 495 -14.90 -30.94 15.09
C PRO A 495 -16.41 -30.70 15.02
N SER A 496 -16.82 -29.52 14.56
CA SER A 496 -18.24 -29.14 14.44
C SER A 496 -18.68 -28.84 13.00
N GLY A 497 -17.76 -28.76 12.06
CA GLY A 497 -17.97 -28.24 10.71
C GLY A 497 -18.32 -26.75 10.63
N SER A 498 -18.27 -26.02 11.74
CA SER A 498 -18.60 -24.58 11.74
C SER A 498 -17.60 -23.82 10.88
N VAL A 499 -18.07 -22.78 10.20
CA VAL A 499 -17.22 -21.97 9.34
C VAL A 499 -17.14 -20.53 9.80
N ALA A 500 -16.00 -19.89 9.59
CA ALA A 500 -15.85 -18.44 9.60
C ALA A 500 -16.59 -17.83 8.39
N PRO A 501 -16.70 -16.48 8.30
CA PRO A 501 -17.38 -15.85 7.16
C PRO A 501 -16.81 -16.28 5.79
N THR A 502 -15.53 -16.65 5.73
CA THR A 502 -14.94 -17.27 4.54
C THR A 502 -14.10 -18.50 4.87
N VAL A 503 -14.09 -19.43 3.92
CA VAL A 503 -13.16 -20.57 3.86
C VAL A 503 -12.33 -20.44 2.58
N THR A 504 -11.03 -20.70 2.70
CA THR A 504 -10.09 -20.74 1.58
C THR A 504 -9.64 -22.18 1.34
N LEU A 505 -9.74 -22.67 0.11
CA LEU A 505 -9.31 -24.02 -0.29
C LEU A 505 -8.45 -23.94 -1.55
N TYR A 506 -7.55 -24.89 -1.72
CA TYR A 506 -6.86 -25.11 -3.01
C TYR A 506 -7.56 -26.21 -3.77
N ILE A 507 -7.73 -26.05 -5.08
CA ILE A 507 -8.41 -27.05 -5.91
C ILE A 507 -7.62 -27.23 -7.20
N SER A 508 -7.67 -28.43 -7.79
CA SER A 508 -6.97 -28.73 -9.04
C SER A 508 -7.92 -29.26 -10.09
N ASP A 509 -7.77 -28.72 -11.30
CA ASP A 509 -8.55 -29.10 -12.49
C ASP A 509 -10.06 -29.25 -12.21
N PRO A 510 -10.71 -28.22 -11.62
CA PRO A 510 -12.08 -28.35 -11.16
C PRO A 510 -13.03 -28.54 -12.36
N LYS A 511 -13.90 -29.56 -12.26
CA LYS A 511 -14.92 -29.86 -13.29
C LYS A 511 -16.33 -29.60 -12.79
N VAL A 512 -16.51 -29.65 -11.48
CA VAL A 512 -17.76 -29.35 -10.79
C VAL A 512 -17.40 -28.62 -9.51
N LEU A 513 -18.34 -27.88 -8.92
CA LEU A 513 -18.21 -27.46 -7.52
C LEU A 513 -19.52 -27.79 -6.81
N GLU A 514 -19.45 -28.76 -5.90
CA GLU A 514 -20.56 -29.13 -5.03
C GLU A 514 -20.19 -28.86 -3.57
N VAL A 515 -21.08 -28.20 -2.84
CA VAL A 515 -20.87 -27.78 -1.46
C VAL A 515 -22.04 -28.27 -0.61
N GLU A 516 -21.78 -29.12 0.37
CA GLU A 516 -22.80 -29.62 1.31
C GLU A 516 -22.75 -28.82 2.60
N VAL A 517 -23.87 -28.19 2.95
CA VAL A 517 -23.99 -27.26 4.08
C VAL A 517 -25.25 -27.47 4.90
N GLU A 518 -25.23 -27.03 6.15
CA GLU A 518 -26.38 -26.97 7.06
C GLU A 518 -26.50 -25.54 7.65
N PRO A 519 -27.70 -24.96 7.78
CA PRO A 519 -29.02 -25.48 7.37
C PRO A 519 -29.23 -25.45 5.84
N ALA A 520 -30.38 -25.97 5.38
CA ALA A 520 -30.69 -26.10 3.95
C ALA A 520 -30.81 -24.76 3.21
N ASP A 521 -31.15 -23.69 3.92
CA ASP A 521 -31.27 -22.31 3.43
C ASP A 521 -29.99 -21.48 3.63
N ALA A 522 -28.85 -22.14 3.93
CA ALA A 522 -27.57 -21.49 4.08
C ALA A 522 -27.19 -20.68 2.83
N GLN A 523 -26.89 -19.39 3.03
CA GLN A 523 -26.40 -18.52 1.96
C GLN A 523 -24.91 -18.77 1.74
N VAL A 524 -24.57 -19.32 0.57
CA VAL A 524 -23.18 -19.59 0.18
C VAL A 524 -22.87 -18.94 -1.15
N GLN A 525 -21.77 -18.19 -1.20
CA GLN A 525 -21.20 -17.68 -2.44
C GLN A 525 -19.86 -18.35 -2.69
N ALA A 526 -19.52 -18.59 -3.96
CA ALA A 526 -18.28 -19.23 -4.34
C ALA A 526 -17.53 -18.40 -5.38
N LYS A 527 -16.21 -18.41 -5.29
CA LYS A 527 -15.31 -17.74 -6.23
C LYS A 527 -14.07 -18.61 -6.44
N ILE A 528 -13.69 -18.86 -7.70
CA ILE A 528 -12.41 -19.48 -8.06
C ILE A 528 -11.52 -18.39 -8.64
N ASP A 529 -10.41 -18.11 -7.97
CA ASP A 529 -9.51 -16.99 -8.26
C ASP A 529 -10.29 -15.65 -8.37
N LEU A 530 -10.42 -15.10 -9.58
CA LEU A 530 -11.16 -13.87 -9.86
C LEU A 530 -12.61 -14.10 -10.29
N VAL A 531 -13.01 -15.35 -10.57
CA VAL A 531 -14.31 -15.67 -11.19
C VAL A 531 -15.35 -16.01 -10.14
N HIS A 532 -16.41 -15.19 -10.07
CA HIS A 532 -17.59 -15.52 -9.27
C HIS A 532 -18.38 -16.65 -9.93
N LEU A 533 -18.73 -17.66 -9.15
CA LEU A 533 -19.47 -18.80 -9.64
C LEU A 533 -20.97 -18.58 -9.45
N THR A 534 -21.76 -19.02 -10.43
CA THR A 534 -23.23 -19.01 -10.35
C THR A 534 -23.72 -20.30 -9.70
N LEU A 535 -24.58 -20.17 -8.69
CA LEU A 535 -25.32 -21.30 -8.12
C LEU A 535 -26.32 -21.81 -9.17
N VAL A 536 -26.19 -23.06 -9.58
CA VAL A 536 -27.07 -23.67 -10.61
C VAL A 536 -28.16 -24.55 -10.02
N GLU A 537 -27.90 -25.15 -8.87
CA GLU A 537 -28.81 -26.13 -8.28
C GLU A 537 -28.68 -26.16 -6.77
N THR A 538 -29.81 -26.27 -6.08
CA THR A 538 -29.91 -26.50 -4.63
C THR A 538 -30.73 -27.76 -4.41
N MET A 539 -30.10 -28.80 -3.86
CA MET A 539 -30.72 -30.08 -3.54
C MET A 539 -30.82 -30.22 -2.01
N PRO A 540 -32.01 -30.05 -1.40
CA PRO A 540 -32.19 -30.31 0.02
C PRO A 540 -31.84 -31.77 0.37
N ASN A 541 -31.29 -31.99 1.55
CA ASN A 541 -31.05 -33.32 2.12
C ASN A 541 -31.53 -33.34 3.59
N GLU A 542 -31.42 -34.49 4.26
CA GLU A 542 -31.98 -34.69 5.62
C GLU A 542 -31.49 -33.67 6.66
N LYS A 543 -30.28 -33.12 6.49
CA LYS A 543 -29.63 -32.24 7.49
C LYS A 543 -29.41 -30.81 6.99
N GLY A 544 -29.56 -30.56 5.70
CA GLY A 544 -29.20 -29.31 5.06
C GLY A 544 -29.44 -29.32 3.56
N ALA A 545 -28.47 -28.85 2.77
CA ALA A 545 -28.56 -28.83 1.32
C ALA A 545 -27.20 -29.08 0.66
N LYS A 546 -27.27 -29.64 -0.55
CA LYS A 546 -26.16 -29.74 -1.50
C LYS A 546 -26.33 -28.65 -2.54
N LEU A 547 -25.37 -27.73 -2.59
CA LEU A 547 -25.32 -26.61 -3.51
C LEU A 547 -24.37 -26.94 -4.65
N ARG A 548 -24.80 -26.73 -5.90
CA ARG A 548 -23.96 -26.93 -7.09
C ARG A 548 -23.71 -25.61 -7.78
N PHE A 549 -22.45 -25.32 -8.07
CA PHE A 549 -22.03 -24.11 -8.79
C PHE A 549 -21.49 -24.46 -10.19
N ALA A 550 -21.72 -23.58 -11.15
CA ALA A 550 -21.12 -23.67 -12.47
C ALA A 550 -19.63 -23.32 -12.41
N VAL A 551 -18.77 -24.24 -12.84
CA VAL A 551 -17.32 -24.02 -12.99
C VAL A 551 -17.04 -23.66 -14.46
N PRO A 552 -16.29 -22.58 -14.74
CA PRO A 552 -15.90 -22.24 -16.10
C PRO A 552 -15.09 -23.34 -16.78
N ASP A 553 -15.35 -23.56 -18.08
CA ASP A 553 -14.59 -24.51 -18.89
C ASP A 553 -13.11 -24.12 -18.97
N GLY A 554 -12.25 -25.14 -19.07
CA GLY A 554 -10.81 -24.94 -19.30
C GLY A 554 -10.00 -24.48 -18.09
N MET A 555 -10.57 -24.54 -16.88
CA MET A 555 -9.79 -24.37 -15.64
C MET A 555 -8.86 -25.57 -15.44
N THR A 556 -7.56 -25.36 -15.63
CA THR A 556 -6.52 -26.38 -15.47
C THR A 556 -5.43 -25.92 -14.51
N GLY A 557 -4.87 -26.87 -13.77
CA GLY A 557 -3.84 -26.63 -12.76
C GLY A 557 -4.44 -26.28 -11.41
N LEU A 558 -3.62 -25.67 -10.55
CA LEU A 558 -3.98 -25.31 -9.19
C LEU A 558 -4.66 -23.95 -9.14
N HIS A 559 -5.80 -23.87 -8.46
CA HIS A 559 -6.59 -22.66 -8.25
C HIS A 559 -6.88 -22.43 -6.77
N VAL A 560 -7.25 -21.21 -6.40
CA VAL A 560 -7.76 -20.90 -5.05
C VAL A 560 -9.28 -20.76 -5.10
N LEU A 561 -9.96 -21.56 -4.30
CA LEU A 561 -11.40 -21.47 -4.04
C LEU A 561 -11.64 -20.65 -2.77
N PHE A 562 -12.46 -19.62 -2.90
CA PHE A 562 -13.03 -18.89 -1.77
C PHE A 562 -14.52 -19.23 -1.66
N LEU A 563 -14.93 -19.64 -0.47
CA LEU A 563 -16.34 -19.82 -0.11
C LEU A 563 -16.71 -18.77 0.93
N ALA A 564 -17.80 -18.04 0.70
CA ALA A 564 -18.36 -17.05 1.60
C ALA A 564 -19.68 -17.54 2.18
N PHE A 565 -19.86 -17.37 3.50
CA PHE A 565 -20.96 -17.95 4.26
C PHE A 565 -21.78 -16.86 4.98
N GLY A 566 -23.08 -16.85 4.71
CA GLY A 566 -24.03 -15.89 5.26
C GLY A 566 -24.03 -14.52 4.58
N PRO A 567 -24.82 -13.56 5.10
CA PRO A 567 -24.83 -12.19 4.60
C PRO A 567 -23.53 -11.45 4.96
N ASP A 568 -23.23 -10.39 4.21
CA ASP A 568 -22.02 -9.58 4.42
C ASP A 568 -21.99 -8.83 5.77
N THR A 569 -23.11 -8.72 6.48
CA THR A 569 -23.14 -8.20 7.85
C THR A 569 -22.44 -9.13 8.84
N TRP A 570 -22.13 -10.37 8.46
CA TRP A 570 -21.45 -11.35 9.30
C TRP A 570 -19.92 -11.28 9.25
N ILE A 571 -19.31 -10.37 8.46
CA ILE A 571 -17.84 -10.31 8.32
C ILE A 571 -17.07 -10.12 9.63
N ALA A 572 -17.70 -9.55 10.66
CA ALA A 572 -17.09 -9.38 11.98
C ALA A 572 -17.21 -10.61 12.89
N ARG A 573 -18.02 -11.61 12.52
CA ARG A 573 -18.23 -12.81 13.33
C ARG A 573 -17.01 -13.73 13.23
N PRO A 574 -16.52 -14.29 14.35
CA PRO A 574 -15.44 -15.29 14.30
C PRO A 574 -15.92 -16.61 13.69
N LYS A 575 -17.20 -16.95 13.88
CA LYS A 575 -17.87 -18.14 13.35
C LYS A 575 -19.28 -17.79 12.92
N THR A 576 -19.77 -18.49 11.90
CA THR A 576 -21.15 -18.47 11.44
C THR A 576 -21.92 -19.65 12.05
N GLU A 577 -23.24 -19.61 11.92
CA GLU A 577 -24.13 -20.73 12.30
C GLU A 577 -24.16 -21.82 11.21
N ILE A 578 -23.52 -21.57 10.06
CA ILE A 578 -23.47 -22.51 8.94
C ILE A 578 -22.42 -23.57 9.23
N VAL A 579 -22.77 -24.82 8.93
CA VAL A 579 -21.88 -25.97 8.99
C VAL A 579 -21.53 -26.36 7.57
N LEU A 580 -20.23 -26.40 7.25
CA LEU A 580 -19.71 -26.97 6.01
C LEU A 580 -19.37 -28.44 6.26
N ARG A 581 -20.01 -29.34 5.51
CA ARG A 581 -19.81 -30.79 5.61
C ARG A 581 -18.82 -31.30 4.58
N ARG A 582 -18.99 -30.89 3.33
CA ARG A 582 -18.21 -31.41 2.20
C ARG A 582 -18.07 -30.37 1.09
N VAL A 583 -16.92 -30.39 0.42
CA VAL A 583 -16.67 -29.66 -0.84
C VAL A 583 -16.10 -30.65 -1.86
N ARG A 584 -16.79 -30.84 -3.00
CA ARG A 584 -16.35 -31.71 -4.10
C ARG A 584 -16.06 -30.89 -5.34
N THR A 585 -14.93 -31.19 -5.99
CA THR A 585 -14.43 -30.43 -7.16
C THR A 585 -14.25 -31.27 -8.44
N ARG A 586 -14.18 -32.59 -8.30
CA ARG A 586 -13.98 -33.55 -9.40
C ARG A 586 -14.89 -34.78 -9.25
#